data_AF-W6M9E0-F1
#
_entry.id   AF-W6M9E0-F1
#
_cell.length_a   1.000
_cell.length_b   1.000
_cell.length_c   1.000
_cell.angle_alpha   90.00
_cell.angle_beta   90.00
_cell.angle_gamma   90.00
#
_symmetry.space_group_name_H-M   'P 1'
#
loop_
_entity.id
_entity.type
_entity.pdbx_description
1 polymer ?
#
loop_
_entity_poly.entity_id
_entity_poly.type
_entity_poly.pdbx_seq_one_letter_code
_entity_poly.pdbx_strand_id
1 'polypeptide(L)'
;MRAMGSNALASSIVLVCRKRATAAPITTRRDFLKTLKRELPDALKKLQHGNIAPVDLAQSAIGPGMAIFTRYAQVLESDDRPMQVRTALQLINQALDEYLSEQEGEYDPDTRFAITWFETHGMDEGPYGVAETLATARGVAVRGVQEAGILVAKGGKVRLLRREELPADWNPATGTRPTVWESTQNLIRTMQTQGEVAAGALLPQLGTLADTARDLAYRLYGICERKKWAEEALAYNALVIAWPELTRLAAQGSVSRPVSGDLGF
;
A
#
# COMPACT_ATOMS: atom_id res chain seq x y z
N MET A 1 -49.95 9.32 -18.72
CA MET A 1 -49.38 9.24 -17.35
C MET A 1 -48.12 8.38 -17.42
N ARG A 2 -46.96 9.00 -17.16
CA ARG A 2 -45.64 8.45 -16.77
C ARG A 2 -45.01 7.28 -17.55
N ALA A 3 -44.13 7.63 -18.49
CA ALA A 3 -42.88 6.88 -18.74
C ALA A 3 -41.75 7.87 -19.13
N MET A 4 -41.56 8.91 -18.31
CA MET A 4 -40.37 9.77 -18.33
C MET A 4 -39.75 9.65 -16.93
N GLY A 5 -38.57 9.03 -16.83
CA GLY A 5 -37.80 9.03 -15.58
C GLY A 5 -37.20 7.71 -15.08
N SER A 6 -37.15 6.63 -15.88
CA SER A 6 -36.38 5.44 -15.49
C SER A 6 -35.02 5.44 -16.19
N ASN A 7 -34.02 6.05 -15.55
CA ASN A 7 -32.61 5.78 -15.87
C ASN A 7 -32.31 4.34 -15.45
N ALA A 8 -32.64 3.38 -16.31
CA ALA A 8 -32.32 1.95 -16.14
C ALA A 8 -30.88 1.63 -16.59
N LEU A 9 -29.93 2.56 -16.41
CA LEU A 9 -28.54 2.34 -16.76
C LEU A 9 -27.84 1.65 -15.59
N ALA A 10 -27.98 0.32 -15.51
CA ALA A 10 -27.33 -0.50 -14.47
C ALA A 10 -25.79 -0.43 -14.52
N SER A 11 -25.21 -0.12 -15.69
CA SER A 11 -23.81 0.32 -15.84
C SER A 11 -23.63 1.08 -17.15
N SER A 12 -22.67 2.01 -17.18
CA SER A 12 -22.14 2.60 -18.42
C SER A 12 -20.68 2.20 -18.58
N ILE A 13 -20.32 1.71 -19.76
CA ILE A 13 -18.93 1.43 -20.13
C ILE A 13 -18.53 2.40 -21.23
N VAL A 14 -17.59 3.30 -20.93
CA VAL A 14 -17.03 4.24 -21.91
C VAL A 14 -15.68 3.69 -22.37
N LEU A 15 -15.58 3.33 -23.65
CA LEU A 15 -14.33 2.86 -24.28
C LEU A 15 -13.70 4.01 -25.07
N VAL A 16 -12.56 4.51 -24.58
CA VAL A 16 -11.74 5.50 -25.29
C VAL A 16 -10.55 4.78 -25.92
N CYS A 17 -10.68 4.44 -27.20
CA CYS A 17 -9.63 3.74 -27.95
C CYS A 17 -8.76 4.71 -28.74
N ARG A 18 -7.43 4.61 -28.59
CA ARG A 18 -6.48 5.33 -29.45
C ARG A 18 -5.98 4.39 -30.54
N LYS A 19 -6.27 4.70 -31.81
CA LYS A 19 -5.75 3.92 -32.94
C LYS A 19 -4.23 4.01 -32.98
N ARG A 20 -3.55 2.86 -33.02
CA ARG A 20 -2.10 2.78 -33.21
C ARG A 20 -1.72 3.39 -34.58
N ALA A 21 -0.66 4.19 -34.61
CA ALA A 21 -0.13 4.76 -35.85
C ALA A 21 0.30 3.64 -36.81
N THR A 22 0.11 3.84 -38.12
CA THR A 22 0.53 2.88 -39.16
C THR A 22 2.04 2.71 -39.19
N ALA A 23 2.80 3.77 -38.85
CA ALA A 23 4.25 3.76 -38.74
C ALA A 23 4.75 3.50 -37.29
N ALA A 24 3.96 2.81 -36.46
CA ALA A 24 4.38 2.50 -35.09
C ALA A 24 5.66 1.65 -35.10
N PRO A 25 6.67 1.99 -34.27
CA PRO A 25 7.94 1.29 -34.27
C PRO A 25 7.79 -0.14 -33.71
N ILE A 26 8.70 -1.02 -34.14
CA ILE A 26 8.96 -2.30 -33.48
C ILE A 26 10.00 -2.05 -32.38
N THR A 27 9.88 -2.76 -31.26
CA THR A 27 10.83 -2.66 -30.15
C THR A 27 11.21 -4.04 -29.63
N THR A 28 12.24 -4.12 -28.79
CA THR A 28 12.65 -5.35 -28.12
C THR A 28 12.00 -5.46 -26.75
N ARG A 29 11.89 -6.67 -26.19
CA ARG A 29 11.44 -6.89 -24.80
C ARG A 29 12.23 -6.05 -23.80
N ARG A 30 13.56 -5.93 -23.97
CA ARG A 30 14.43 -5.15 -23.10
C ARG A 30 14.05 -3.66 -23.12
N ASP A 31 13.84 -3.11 -24.31
CA ASP A 31 13.48 -1.69 -24.47
C ASP A 31 12.05 -1.40 -24.01
N PHE A 32 11.13 -2.36 -24.20
CA PHE A 32 9.80 -2.33 -23.59
C PHE A 32 9.89 -2.26 -22.06
N LEU A 33 10.66 -3.14 -21.42
CA LEU A 33 10.86 -3.13 -19.97
C LEU A 33 11.47 -1.82 -19.48
N LYS A 34 12.48 -1.29 -20.19
CA LYS A 34 13.07 0.02 -19.86
C LYS A 34 12.03 1.15 -19.95
N THR A 35 11.17 1.10 -20.96
CA THR A 35 10.08 2.08 -21.12
C THR A 35 9.05 1.94 -19.99
N LEU A 36 8.67 0.71 -19.65
CA LEU A 36 7.73 0.39 -18.58
C LEU A 36 8.24 0.93 -17.23
N LYS A 37 9.49 0.63 -16.87
CA LYS A 37 10.12 1.12 -15.63
C LYS A 37 10.21 2.65 -15.56
N ARG A 38 10.31 3.32 -16.72
CA ARG A 38 10.40 4.79 -16.78
C ARG A 38 9.03 5.46 -16.70
N GLU A 39 8.02 4.92 -17.35
CA GLU A 39 6.74 5.62 -17.58
C GLU A 39 5.59 5.13 -16.69
N LEU A 40 5.62 3.87 -16.24
CA LEU A 40 4.57 3.31 -15.38
C LEU A 40 4.51 3.95 -13.98
N PRO A 41 5.63 4.23 -13.28
CA PRO A 41 5.61 4.79 -11.93
C PRO A 41 4.76 6.07 -11.78
N ASP A 42 4.83 6.98 -12.76
CA ASP A 42 4.05 8.22 -12.75
C ASP A 42 2.53 7.97 -12.77
N ALA A 43 2.10 6.93 -13.48
CA ALA A 43 0.69 6.53 -13.49
C ALA A 43 0.29 5.86 -12.17
N LEU A 44 1.15 4.99 -11.62
CA LEU A 44 0.89 4.31 -10.35
C LEU A 44 0.78 5.31 -9.19
N LYS A 45 1.66 6.31 -9.14
CA LYS A 45 1.60 7.38 -8.15
C LYS A 45 0.27 8.14 -8.18
N LYS A 46 -0.25 8.43 -9.38
CA LYS A 46 -1.56 9.08 -9.54
C LYS A 46 -2.70 8.19 -9.04
N LEU A 47 -2.64 6.88 -9.29
CA LEU A 47 -3.63 5.93 -8.79
C LEU A 47 -3.60 5.83 -7.25
N GLN A 48 -2.41 5.77 -6.65
CA GLN A 48 -2.24 5.78 -5.18
C GLN A 48 -2.77 7.07 -4.56
N HIS A 49 -2.45 8.24 -5.15
CA HIS A 49 -2.97 9.53 -4.70
C HIS A 49 -4.50 9.64 -4.86
N GLY A 50 -5.08 8.93 -5.83
CA GLY A 50 -6.52 8.78 -5.99
C GLY A 50 -7.17 7.85 -4.96
N ASN A 51 -6.39 7.25 -4.05
CA ASN A 51 -6.82 6.24 -3.09
C ASN A 51 -7.56 5.05 -3.74
N ILE A 52 -7.11 4.65 -4.94
CA ILE A 52 -7.61 3.43 -5.58
C ILE A 52 -7.27 2.23 -4.68
N ALA A 53 -8.26 1.41 -4.34
CA ALA A 53 -8.05 0.29 -3.44
C ALA A 53 -6.93 -0.64 -3.94
N PRO A 54 -6.11 -1.24 -3.05
CA PRO A 54 -5.03 -2.13 -3.46
C PRO A 54 -5.47 -3.27 -4.39
N VAL A 55 -6.65 -3.87 -4.14
CA VAL A 55 -7.23 -4.91 -5.02
C VAL A 55 -7.51 -4.38 -6.45
N ASP A 56 -7.92 -3.12 -6.55
CA ASP A 56 -8.24 -2.44 -7.81
C ASP A 56 -7.02 -1.81 -8.47
N LEU A 57 -5.93 -1.58 -7.72
CA LEU A 57 -4.70 -0.97 -8.21
C LEU A 57 -4.07 -1.83 -9.30
N ALA A 58 -4.04 -3.16 -9.11
CA ALA A 58 -3.53 -4.09 -10.12
C ALA A 58 -4.33 -4.00 -11.42
N GLN A 59 -5.66 -3.95 -11.35
CA GLN A 59 -6.52 -3.80 -12.53
C GLN A 59 -6.35 -2.42 -13.17
N SER A 60 -6.24 -1.38 -12.36
CA SER A 60 -6.07 0.00 -12.82
C SER A 60 -4.71 0.22 -13.49
N ALA A 61 -3.65 -0.49 -13.06
CA ALA A 61 -2.31 -0.43 -13.63
C ALA A 61 -2.23 -1.08 -15.03
N ILE A 62 -3.14 -2.00 -15.37
CA ILE A 62 -3.18 -2.64 -16.69
C ILE A 62 -3.35 -1.59 -17.79
N GLY A 63 -4.24 -0.60 -17.61
CA GLY A 63 -4.47 0.43 -18.62
C GLY A 63 -3.20 1.19 -19.01
N PRO A 64 -2.52 1.87 -18.06
CA PRO A 64 -1.23 2.53 -18.30
C PRO A 64 -0.14 1.61 -18.85
N GLY A 65 0.00 0.40 -18.31
CA GLY A 65 1.00 -0.56 -18.80
C GLY A 65 0.72 -1.02 -20.24
N MET A 66 -0.55 -1.30 -20.56
CA MET A 66 -0.97 -1.69 -21.90
C MET A 66 -0.92 -0.53 -22.89
N ALA A 67 -1.09 0.72 -22.45
CA ALA A 67 -0.85 1.88 -23.30
C ALA A 67 0.61 1.94 -23.78
N ILE A 68 1.57 1.54 -22.93
CA ILE A 68 2.99 1.43 -23.31
C ILE A 68 3.21 0.27 -24.28
N PHE A 69 2.64 -0.92 -24.02
CA PHE A 69 2.80 -2.09 -24.88
C PHE A 69 2.19 -1.87 -26.28
N THR A 70 0.95 -1.39 -26.33
CA THR A 70 0.16 -1.28 -27.57
C THR A 70 0.56 -0.10 -28.46
N ARG A 71 1.43 0.81 -27.98
CA ARG A 71 1.97 1.90 -28.82
C ARG A 71 2.94 1.38 -29.89
N TYR A 72 3.54 0.22 -29.65
CA TYR A 72 4.44 -0.44 -30.59
C TYR A 72 3.66 -1.28 -31.60
N ALA A 73 4.18 -1.43 -32.81
CA ALA A 73 3.63 -2.36 -33.78
C ALA A 73 3.79 -3.81 -33.29
N GLN A 74 5.00 -4.13 -32.79
CA GLN A 74 5.36 -5.39 -32.17
C GLN A 74 6.43 -5.16 -31.10
N VAL A 75 6.42 -5.99 -30.06
CA VAL A 75 7.52 -6.14 -29.10
C VAL A 75 8.13 -7.51 -29.37
N LEU A 76 9.42 -7.58 -29.69
CA LEU A 76 10.09 -8.84 -30.02
C LEU A 76 10.71 -9.47 -28.77
N GLU A 77 10.52 -10.78 -28.63
CA GLU A 77 11.21 -11.63 -27.66
C GLU A 77 12.65 -11.92 -28.13
N SER A 78 13.42 -12.62 -27.29
CA SER A 78 14.82 -12.98 -27.60
C SER A 78 14.97 -13.93 -28.80
N ASP A 79 13.89 -14.59 -29.22
CA ASP A 79 13.82 -15.48 -30.36
C ASP A 79 13.18 -14.82 -31.60
N ASP A 80 13.14 -13.48 -31.61
CA ASP A 80 12.53 -12.63 -32.65
C ASP A 80 11.02 -12.86 -32.89
N ARG A 81 10.33 -13.64 -32.04
CA ARG A 81 8.88 -13.78 -32.12
C ARG A 81 8.18 -12.60 -31.45
N PRO A 82 6.98 -12.19 -31.92
CA PRO A 82 6.18 -11.19 -31.23
C PRO A 82 5.77 -11.67 -29.83
N MET A 83 6.04 -10.85 -28.81
CA MET A 83 5.59 -11.02 -27.44
C MET A 83 4.07 -11.07 -27.39
N GLN A 84 3.54 -12.06 -26.66
CA GLN A 84 2.10 -12.19 -26.45
C GLN A 84 1.59 -11.18 -25.42
N VAL A 85 0.33 -10.78 -25.55
CA VAL A 85 -0.36 -9.90 -24.57
C VAL A 85 -0.29 -10.48 -23.17
N ARG A 86 -0.41 -11.80 -23.01
CA ARG A 86 -0.28 -12.47 -21.71
C ARG A 86 1.07 -12.17 -21.04
N THR A 87 2.16 -12.24 -21.79
CA THR A 87 3.50 -11.91 -21.29
C THR A 87 3.58 -10.43 -20.91
N ALA A 88 3.03 -9.53 -21.73
CA ALA A 88 3.00 -8.10 -21.41
C ALA A 88 2.26 -7.82 -20.10
N LEU A 89 1.09 -8.45 -19.87
CA LEU A 89 0.34 -8.33 -18.62
C LEU A 89 1.13 -8.83 -17.40
N GLN A 90 1.86 -9.95 -17.54
CA GLN A 90 2.74 -10.44 -16.48
C GLN A 90 3.86 -9.45 -16.16
N LEU A 91 4.48 -8.85 -17.18
CA LEU A 91 5.53 -7.85 -17.01
C LEU A 91 4.99 -6.55 -16.38
N ILE A 92 3.75 -6.16 -16.68
CA ILE A 92 3.09 -5.00 -16.06
C ILE A 92 2.84 -5.25 -14.57
N ASN A 93 2.32 -6.42 -14.19
CA ASN A 93 2.15 -6.79 -12.78
C ASN A 93 3.50 -6.86 -12.06
N GLN A 94 4.52 -7.42 -12.70
CA GLN A 94 5.87 -7.43 -12.14
C GLN A 94 6.41 -6.01 -11.92
N ALA A 95 6.20 -5.09 -12.87
CA ALA A 95 6.64 -3.71 -12.71
C ALA A 95 5.87 -2.96 -11.60
N LEU A 96 4.58 -3.28 -11.39
CA LEU A 96 3.81 -2.79 -10.25
C LEU A 96 4.40 -3.31 -8.92
N ASP A 97 4.70 -4.62 -8.84
CA ASP A 97 5.33 -5.22 -7.66
C ASP A 97 6.70 -4.59 -7.36
N GLU A 98 7.52 -4.36 -8.40
CA GLU A 98 8.82 -3.69 -8.29
C GLU A 98 8.64 -2.26 -7.76
N TYR A 99 7.72 -1.48 -8.32
CA TYR A 99 7.42 -0.12 -7.88
C TYR A 99 7.02 -0.06 -6.40
N LEU A 100 6.13 -0.94 -5.95
CA LEU A 100 5.70 -0.98 -4.54
C LEU A 100 6.86 -1.38 -3.61
N SER A 101 7.80 -2.20 -4.09
CA SER A 101 8.96 -2.65 -3.31
C SER A 101 10.07 -1.60 -3.25
N GLU A 102 10.26 -0.80 -4.30
CA GLU A 102 11.27 0.27 -4.33
C GLU A 102 10.99 1.39 -3.30
N GLN A 103 9.73 1.57 -2.89
CA GLN A 103 9.33 2.51 -1.83
C GLN A 103 9.86 2.12 -0.44
N GLU A 104 10.40 0.91 -0.26
CA GLU A 104 10.90 0.45 1.05
C GLU A 104 12.03 1.31 1.61
N GLY A 105 12.78 2.01 0.77
CA GLY A 105 13.85 2.91 1.20
C GLY A 105 13.37 4.11 2.03
N GLU A 106 12.09 4.48 1.91
CA GLU A 106 11.49 5.62 2.62
C GLU A 106 11.04 5.27 4.04
N TYR A 107 10.91 3.97 4.37
CA TYR A 107 10.49 3.52 5.69
C TYR A 107 11.62 3.56 6.71
N ASP A 108 11.27 3.71 7.98
CA ASP A 108 12.22 3.58 9.08
C ASP A 108 12.83 2.16 9.15
N PRO A 109 14.03 1.99 9.74
CA PRO A 109 14.73 0.71 9.79
C PRO A 109 13.92 -0.43 10.43
N ASP A 110 13.14 -0.13 11.48
CA ASP A 110 12.32 -1.10 12.20
C ASP A 110 11.14 -1.59 11.34
N THR A 111 10.51 -0.68 10.59
CA THR A 111 9.50 -1.03 9.58
C THR A 111 10.07 -1.90 8.47
N ARG A 112 11.27 -1.59 7.95
CA ARG A 112 11.92 -2.43 6.91
C ARG A 112 12.25 -3.83 7.42
N PHE A 113 12.64 -3.95 8.69
CA PHE A 113 12.75 -5.25 9.36
C PHE A 113 11.39 -5.97 9.32
N ALA A 114 10.33 -5.30 9.78
CA ALA A 114 8.99 -5.88 9.87
C ALA A 114 8.46 -6.37 8.52
N ILE A 115 8.63 -5.58 7.45
CA ILE A 115 8.25 -5.95 6.08
C ILE A 115 8.97 -7.23 5.64
N THR A 116 10.29 -7.31 5.86
CA THR A 116 11.09 -8.47 5.44
C THR A 116 10.71 -9.73 6.24
N TRP A 117 10.49 -9.56 7.54
CA TRP A 117 10.02 -10.64 8.39
C TRP A 117 8.64 -11.12 7.93
N PHE A 118 7.70 -10.19 7.74
CA PHE A 118 6.35 -10.47 7.26
C PHE A 118 6.37 -11.18 5.91
N GLU A 119 7.20 -10.78 4.95
CA GLU A 119 7.28 -11.45 3.65
C GLU A 119 7.76 -12.91 3.75
N THR A 120 8.57 -13.23 4.76
CA THR A 120 9.13 -14.58 4.92
C THR A 120 8.28 -15.47 5.81
N HIS A 121 7.82 -14.93 6.95
CA HIS A 121 7.18 -15.67 8.04
C HIS A 121 5.72 -15.26 8.28
N GLY A 122 5.22 -14.21 7.61
CA GLY A 122 3.89 -13.67 7.90
C GLY A 122 3.78 -13.22 9.34
N MET A 123 2.69 -13.64 10.00
CA MET A 123 2.43 -13.38 11.42
C MET A 123 2.88 -14.54 12.33
N ASP A 124 3.49 -15.59 11.76
CA ASP A 124 3.87 -16.79 12.48
C ASP A 124 5.24 -16.65 13.19
N GLU A 125 5.53 -17.62 14.06
CA GLU A 125 6.82 -17.72 14.75
C GLU A 125 7.96 -18.16 13.82
N GLY A 126 9.11 -17.54 14.00
CA GLY A 126 10.37 -17.91 13.37
C GLY A 126 11.52 -17.96 14.37
N PRO A 127 12.69 -18.50 13.98
CA PRO A 127 13.85 -18.64 14.86
C PRO A 127 14.50 -17.28 15.19
N TYR A 128 14.93 -17.09 16.44
CA TYR A 128 15.63 -15.86 16.86
C TYR A 128 16.88 -15.56 16.04
N GLY A 129 17.68 -16.58 15.69
CA GLY A 129 18.90 -16.38 14.89
C GLY A 129 18.64 -15.81 13.49
N VAL A 130 17.47 -16.12 12.89
CA VAL A 130 17.05 -15.52 11.61
C VAL A 130 16.69 -14.05 11.82
N ALA A 131 15.98 -13.74 12.90
CA ALA A 131 15.65 -12.36 13.27
C ALA A 131 16.91 -11.54 13.56
N GLU A 132 17.89 -12.11 14.25
CA GLU A 132 19.15 -11.44 14.57
C GLU A 132 19.97 -11.11 13.32
N THR A 133 20.04 -12.06 12.38
CA THR A 133 20.68 -11.87 11.07
C THR A 133 19.98 -10.75 10.29
N LEU A 134 18.64 -10.77 10.26
CA LEU A 134 17.84 -9.76 9.58
C LEU A 134 17.99 -8.37 10.23
N ALA A 135 17.93 -8.30 11.55
CA ALA A 135 18.08 -7.06 12.31
C ALA A 135 19.44 -6.40 12.01
N THR A 136 20.51 -7.20 12.05
CA THR A 136 21.86 -6.77 11.70
C THR A 136 21.92 -6.23 10.26
N ALA A 137 21.33 -6.94 9.29
CA ALA A 137 21.29 -6.51 7.89
C ALA A 137 20.50 -5.20 7.67
N ARG A 138 19.54 -4.88 8.55
CA ARG A 138 18.73 -3.65 8.51
C ARG A 138 19.26 -2.52 9.41
N GLY A 139 20.37 -2.75 10.10
CA GLY A 139 21.00 -1.77 11.00
C GLY A 139 20.22 -1.53 12.30
N VAL A 140 19.45 -2.53 12.75
CA VAL A 140 18.67 -2.49 14.00
C VAL A 140 19.05 -3.66 14.91
N ALA A 141 18.57 -3.64 16.15
CA ALA A 141 18.67 -4.76 17.07
C ALA A 141 17.28 -5.36 17.31
N VAL A 142 17.15 -6.69 17.42
CA VAL A 142 15.87 -7.36 17.69
C VAL A 142 15.19 -6.79 18.93
N ARG A 143 15.98 -6.48 19.97
CA ARG A 143 15.48 -5.83 21.18
C ARG A 143 14.91 -4.43 20.91
N GLY A 144 15.56 -3.63 20.06
CA GLY A 144 15.06 -2.31 19.68
C GLY A 144 13.74 -2.40 18.91
N VAL A 145 13.63 -3.36 17.98
CA VAL A 145 12.38 -3.63 17.25
C VAL A 145 11.26 -4.11 18.20
N GLN A 146 11.60 -4.88 19.23
CA GLN A 146 10.66 -5.27 20.29
C GLN A 146 10.21 -4.07 21.14
N GLU A 147 11.14 -3.21 21.54
CA GLU A 147 10.86 -1.97 22.30
C GLU A 147 10.03 -0.97 21.47
N ALA A 148 10.16 -1.01 20.15
CA ALA A 148 9.33 -0.27 19.19
C ALA A 148 7.92 -0.87 18.98
N GLY A 149 7.54 -1.92 19.72
CA GLY A 149 6.19 -2.48 19.66
C GLY A 149 5.86 -3.25 18.37
N ILE A 150 6.87 -3.74 17.65
CA ILE A 150 6.67 -4.46 16.37
C ILE A 150 6.61 -5.98 16.55
N LEU A 151 7.41 -6.54 17.46
CA LEU A 151 7.59 -7.98 17.62
C LEU A 151 7.63 -8.42 19.07
N VAL A 152 7.48 -9.73 19.28
CA VAL A 152 7.82 -10.41 20.54
C VAL A 152 8.94 -11.40 20.29
N ALA A 153 10.02 -11.30 21.07
CA ALA A 153 11.10 -12.28 21.11
C ALA A 153 11.13 -12.99 22.47
N LYS A 154 10.80 -14.29 22.48
CA LYS A 154 10.77 -15.10 23.71
C LYS A 154 11.10 -16.56 23.40
N GLY A 155 11.85 -17.20 24.30
CA GLY A 155 12.13 -18.65 24.21
C GLY A 155 12.86 -19.06 22.92
N GLY A 156 13.76 -18.22 22.40
CA GLY A 156 14.50 -18.48 21.17
C GLY A 156 13.66 -18.31 19.89
N LYS A 157 12.44 -17.80 20.00
CA LYS A 157 11.54 -17.53 18.89
C LYS A 157 11.20 -16.04 18.79
N VAL A 158 10.83 -15.62 17.59
CA VAL A 158 10.40 -14.26 17.25
C VAL A 158 9.13 -14.35 16.42
N ARG A 159 8.18 -13.44 16.64
CA ARG A 159 7.05 -13.19 15.74
C ARG A 159 6.62 -11.73 15.81
N LEU A 160 5.91 -11.25 14.80
CA LEU A 160 5.28 -9.95 14.84
C LEU A 160 4.15 -9.93 15.88
N LEU A 161 3.92 -8.77 16.49
CA LEU A 161 2.76 -8.53 17.33
C LEU A 161 1.50 -8.54 16.48
N ARG A 162 0.46 -9.25 16.93
CA ARG A 162 -0.85 -9.23 16.29
C ARG A 162 -1.59 -7.95 16.68
N ARG A 163 -2.55 -7.53 15.86
CA ARG A 163 -3.27 -6.26 16.06
C ARG A 163 -4.00 -6.21 17.39
N GLU A 164 -4.55 -7.34 17.83
CA GLU A 164 -5.24 -7.51 19.10
C GLU A 164 -4.32 -7.43 20.33
N GLU A 165 -3.00 -7.57 20.13
CA GLU A 165 -1.99 -7.46 21.19
C GLU A 165 -1.43 -6.03 21.33
N LEU A 166 -1.74 -5.13 20.39
CA LEU A 166 -1.28 -3.74 20.45
C LEU A 166 -2.01 -2.98 21.58
N PRO A 167 -1.32 -2.05 22.28
CA PRO A 167 -1.91 -1.31 23.39
C PRO A 167 -3.18 -0.56 22.98
N ALA A 168 -4.24 -0.69 23.78
CA ALA A 168 -5.53 -0.05 23.50
C ALA A 168 -5.44 1.49 23.55
N ASP A 169 -4.61 1.99 24.46
CA ASP A 169 -4.30 3.39 24.76
C ASP A 169 -3.09 3.92 23.98
N TRP A 170 -2.65 3.22 22.93
CA TRP A 170 -1.55 3.68 22.08
C TRP A 170 -1.79 5.11 21.58
N ASN A 171 -0.79 5.96 21.81
CA ASN A 171 -0.84 7.38 21.46
C ASN A 171 0.47 7.80 20.78
N PRO A 172 0.45 8.16 19.49
CA PRO A 172 1.65 8.53 18.73
C PRO A 172 2.29 9.85 19.20
N ALA A 173 1.58 10.66 20.00
CA ALA A 173 2.08 11.96 20.49
C ALA A 173 2.81 11.87 21.85
N THR A 174 2.60 10.81 22.63
CA THR A 174 3.16 10.68 23.99
C THR A 174 4.22 9.60 24.12
N GLY A 175 4.38 8.75 23.09
CA GLY A 175 5.35 7.66 23.07
C GLY A 175 6.72 8.02 22.48
N THR A 176 7.61 7.02 22.44
CA THR A 176 8.75 7.01 21.53
C THR A 176 8.26 7.18 20.09
N ARG A 177 9.06 7.84 19.24
CA ARG A 177 8.68 8.19 17.86
C ARG A 177 8.07 6.96 17.15
N PRO A 178 6.78 7.00 16.75
CA PRO A 178 6.10 5.84 16.21
C PRO A 178 6.73 5.43 14.87
N THR A 179 6.79 4.13 14.64
CA THR A 179 7.23 3.56 13.36
C THR A 179 6.08 3.58 12.36
N VAL A 180 6.40 3.51 11.06
CA VAL A 180 5.37 3.39 10.03
C VAL A 180 4.58 2.09 10.22
N TRP A 181 5.25 0.97 10.55
CA TRP A 181 4.60 -0.30 10.85
C TRP A 181 3.58 -0.19 11.98
N GLU A 182 4.00 0.32 13.13
CA GLU A 182 3.13 0.48 14.31
C GLU A 182 1.94 1.39 14.00
N SER A 183 2.18 2.46 13.23
CA SER A 183 1.13 3.40 12.80
C SER A 183 0.09 2.73 11.91
N THR A 184 0.51 1.96 10.89
CA THR A 184 -0.40 1.23 10.01
C THR A 184 -1.24 0.23 10.78
N GLN A 185 -0.62 -0.56 11.68
CA GLN A 185 -1.36 -1.57 12.45
C GLN A 185 -2.34 -0.94 13.46
N ASN A 186 -1.96 0.16 14.13
CA ASN A 186 -2.85 0.86 15.05
C ASN A 186 -4.00 1.58 14.33
N LEU A 187 -3.80 2.13 13.14
CA LEU A 187 -4.89 2.68 12.33
C LEU A 187 -5.93 1.60 12.00
N ILE A 188 -5.48 0.42 11.56
CA ILE A 188 -6.36 -0.72 11.25
C ILE A 188 -7.09 -1.19 12.51
N ARG A 189 -6.35 -1.44 13.60
CA ARG A 189 -6.91 -1.86 14.89
C ARG A 189 -7.98 -0.89 15.37
N THR A 190 -7.68 0.41 15.35
CA THR A 190 -8.60 1.46 15.81
C THR A 190 -9.85 1.52 14.93
N MET A 191 -9.68 1.41 13.61
CA MET A 191 -10.81 1.34 12.67
C MET A 191 -11.71 0.12 12.93
N GLN A 192 -11.11 -1.05 13.18
CA GLN A 192 -11.86 -2.29 13.43
C GLN A 192 -12.56 -2.32 14.80
N THR A 193 -11.98 -1.68 15.82
CA THR A 193 -12.47 -1.77 17.21
C THR A 193 -13.29 -0.56 17.65
N GLN A 194 -12.99 0.64 17.12
CA GLN A 194 -13.57 1.91 17.54
C GLN A 194 -14.21 2.69 16.38
N GLY A 195 -14.08 2.21 15.14
CA GLY A 195 -14.65 2.81 13.94
C GLY A 195 -13.79 3.92 13.31
N GLU A 196 -14.26 4.39 12.16
CA GLU A 196 -13.54 5.36 11.31
C GLU A 196 -13.37 6.74 11.96
N VAL A 197 -14.28 7.17 12.84
CA VAL A 197 -14.16 8.44 13.57
C VAL A 197 -12.92 8.44 14.47
N ALA A 198 -12.72 7.37 15.23
CA ALA A 198 -11.55 7.23 16.11
C ALA A 198 -10.25 7.10 15.30
N ALA A 199 -10.27 6.31 14.22
CA ALA A 199 -9.11 6.18 13.33
C ALA A 199 -8.76 7.52 12.62
N GLY A 200 -9.77 8.28 12.19
CA GLY A 200 -9.58 9.61 11.60
C GLY A 200 -8.96 10.60 12.58
N ALA A 201 -9.30 10.52 13.87
CA ALA A 201 -8.69 11.34 14.91
C ALA A 201 -7.19 11.04 15.15
N LEU A 202 -6.68 9.88 14.71
CA LEU A 202 -5.25 9.56 14.78
C LEU A 202 -4.44 10.24 13.67
N LEU A 203 -5.02 10.51 12.49
CA LEU A 203 -4.27 11.04 11.35
C LEU A 203 -3.52 12.35 11.66
N PRO A 204 -4.13 13.38 12.30
CA PRO A 204 -3.41 14.60 12.64
C PRO A 204 -2.27 14.38 13.65
N GLN A 205 -2.39 13.37 14.50
CA GLN A 205 -1.37 13.04 15.50
C GLN A 205 -0.17 12.33 14.87
N LEU A 206 -0.39 11.60 13.76
CA LEU A 206 0.65 10.96 12.98
C LEU A 206 1.39 11.94 12.05
N GLY A 207 0.74 13.03 11.66
CA GLY A 207 1.32 14.02 10.75
C GLY A 207 1.75 13.37 9.43
N THR A 208 3.02 13.56 9.04
CA THR A 208 3.55 13.00 7.78
C THR A 208 3.59 11.48 7.75
N LEU A 209 3.58 10.80 8.91
CA LEU A 209 3.56 9.35 8.97
C LEU A 209 2.23 8.75 8.51
N ALA A 210 1.14 9.53 8.51
CA ALA A 210 -0.17 9.05 8.09
C ALA A 210 -0.13 8.57 6.62
N ASP A 211 0.33 9.42 5.70
CA ASP A 211 0.41 9.06 4.28
C ASP A 211 1.38 7.89 4.04
N THR A 212 2.52 7.88 4.74
CA THR A 212 3.47 6.76 4.67
C THR A 212 2.88 5.45 5.19
N ALA A 213 2.01 5.50 6.21
CA ALA A 213 1.31 4.35 6.76
C ALA A 213 0.25 3.80 5.79
N ARG A 214 -0.43 4.68 5.03
CA ARG A 214 -1.29 4.26 3.90
C ARG A 214 -0.47 3.61 2.80
N ASP A 215 0.66 4.20 2.44
CA ASP A 215 1.53 3.67 1.39
C ASP A 215 2.10 2.30 1.79
N LEU A 216 2.44 2.10 3.07
CA LEU A 216 2.79 0.79 3.62
C LEU A 216 1.66 -0.24 3.46
N ALA A 217 0.39 0.16 3.61
CA ALA A 217 -0.74 -0.75 3.41
C ALA A 217 -0.81 -1.31 1.97
N TYR A 218 -0.47 -0.51 0.96
CA TYR A 218 -0.34 -1.02 -0.42
C TYR A 218 0.77 -2.08 -0.54
N ARG A 219 1.94 -1.83 0.08
CA ARG A 219 3.06 -2.78 0.07
C ARG A 219 2.68 -4.10 0.75
N LEU A 220 2.08 -4.03 1.94
CA LEU A 220 1.67 -5.20 2.71
C LEU A 220 0.56 -5.99 2.01
N TYR A 221 -0.40 -5.30 1.39
CA TYR A 221 -1.40 -5.95 0.55
C TYR A 221 -0.77 -6.74 -0.60
N GLY A 222 0.20 -6.16 -1.31
CA GLY A 222 0.92 -6.84 -2.39
C GLY A 222 1.65 -8.12 -1.92
N ILE A 223 2.23 -8.10 -0.70
CA ILE A 223 2.80 -9.31 -0.08
C ILE A 223 1.71 -10.35 0.15
N CYS A 224 0.60 -9.95 0.76
CA CYS A 224 -0.50 -10.85 1.08
C CYS A 224 -1.10 -11.52 -0.16
N GLU A 225 -1.27 -10.78 -1.27
CA GLU A 225 -1.75 -11.34 -2.54
C GLU A 225 -0.83 -12.44 -3.06
N ARG A 226 0.50 -12.18 -3.10
CA ARG A 226 1.48 -13.18 -3.55
C ARG A 226 1.52 -14.41 -2.65
N LYS A 227 1.37 -14.21 -1.34
CA LYS A 227 1.40 -15.25 -0.32
C LYS A 227 0.05 -15.93 -0.08
N LYS A 228 -1.02 -15.41 -0.67
CA LYS A 228 -2.43 -15.83 -0.48
C LYS A 228 -2.92 -15.70 0.97
N TRP A 229 -2.50 -14.65 1.67
CA TRP A 229 -2.94 -14.33 3.04
C TRP A 229 -4.17 -13.41 3.01
N ALA A 230 -5.34 -14.00 2.72
CA ALA A 230 -6.58 -13.26 2.47
C ALA A 230 -7.06 -12.40 3.64
N GLU A 231 -6.96 -12.90 4.88
CA GLU A 231 -7.40 -12.17 6.08
C GLU A 231 -6.59 -10.89 6.28
N GLU A 232 -5.27 -11.00 6.18
CA GLU A 232 -4.36 -9.86 6.27
C GLU A 232 -4.55 -8.88 5.09
N ALA A 233 -4.73 -9.41 3.87
CA ALA A 233 -5.02 -8.58 2.68
C ALA A 233 -6.28 -7.73 2.87
N LEU A 234 -7.35 -8.31 3.44
CA LEU A 234 -8.62 -7.61 3.67
C LEU A 234 -8.42 -6.38 4.57
N ALA A 235 -7.62 -6.51 5.63
CA ALA A 235 -7.35 -5.44 6.57
C ALA A 235 -6.60 -4.26 5.91
N TYR A 236 -5.55 -4.55 5.14
CA TYR A 236 -4.78 -3.51 4.43
C TYR A 236 -5.61 -2.83 3.34
N ASN A 237 -6.42 -3.60 2.60
CA ASN A 237 -7.31 -3.06 1.57
C ASN A 237 -8.38 -2.13 2.18
N ALA A 238 -8.98 -2.53 3.30
CA ALA A 238 -9.99 -1.74 4.00
C ALA A 238 -9.45 -0.37 4.47
N LEU A 239 -8.21 -0.33 4.98
CA LEU A 239 -7.58 0.93 5.41
C LEU A 239 -7.49 1.95 4.27
N VAL A 240 -7.08 1.50 3.08
CA VAL A 240 -6.93 2.40 1.91
C VAL A 240 -8.30 2.85 1.40
N ILE A 241 -9.30 1.96 1.38
CA ILE A 241 -10.68 2.31 0.99
C ILE A 241 -11.26 3.37 1.92
N ALA A 242 -11.05 3.24 3.23
CA ALA A 242 -11.54 4.19 4.22
C ALA A 242 -10.78 5.53 4.20
N TRP A 243 -9.59 5.60 3.59
CA TRP A 243 -8.68 6.74 3.69
C TRP A 243 -9.30 8.11 3.37
N PRO A 244 -10.12 8.28 2.30
CA PRO A 244 -10.77 9.55 2.02
C PRO A 244 -11.70 10.02 3.15
N GLU A 245 -12.42 9.07 3.77
CA GLU A 245 -13.32 9.35 4.87
C GLU A 245 -12.55 9.65 6.17
N LEU A 246 -11.50 8.88 6.47
CA LEU A 246 -10.61 9.17 7.60
C LEU A 246 -10.02 10.58 7.50
N THR A 247 -9.59 10.99 6.30
CA THR A 247 -9.05 12.34 6.04
C THR A 247 -10.12 13.43 6.22
N ARG A 248 -11.35 13.18 5.75
CA ARG A 248 -12.50 14.08 5.95
C ARG A 248 -12.82 14.26 7.43
N LEU A 249 -12.86 13.18 8.20
CA LEU A 249 -13.13 13.16 9.64
C LEU A 249 -12.01 13.86 10.43
N ALA A 250 -10.75 13.63 10.06
CA ALA A 250 -9.59 14.31 10.63
C ALA A 250 -9.71 15.84 10.47
N ALA A 251 -10.11 16.31 9.28
CA ALA A 251 -10.33 17.73 9.02
C ALA A 251 -11.47 18.29 9.89
N GLN A 252 -12.58 17.58 10.06
CA GLN A 252 -13.72 18.03 10.89
C GLN A 252 -13.42 18.08 12.39
N GLY A 253 -12.65 17.11 12.90
CA GLY A 253 -12.19 17.09 14.29
C GLY A 253 -11.24 18.25 14.63
N SER A 254 -10.48 18.72 13.64
CA SER A 254 -9.58 19.87 13.81
C SER A 254 -10.32 21.21 13.94
N VAL A 255 -11.50 21.34 13.31
CA VAL A 255 -12.33 22.56 13.30
C VAL A 255 -13.18 22.71 14.57
N SER A 256 -13.42 21.62 15.30
CA SER A 256 -14.35 21.58 16.44
C SER A 256 -13.69 21.77 17.82
N ARG A 257 -12.46 22.29 17.87
CA ARG A 257 -11.81 22.73 19.12
C ARG A 257 -11.93 24.26 19.27
N PRO A 258 -13.06 24.82 19.73
CA PRO A 258 -13.09 26.23 20.08
C PRO A 258 -12.13 26.42 21.26
N VAL A 259 -11.19 27.36 21.10
CA VAL A 259 -10.44 27.91 22.21
C VAL A 259 -11.48 28.58 23.12
N SER A 260 -11.86 27.91 24.20
CA SER A 260 -12.49 28.59 25.34
C SER A 260 -11.44 29.53 25.91
N GLY A 261 -11.40 30.74 25.37
CA GLY A 261 -10.69 31.86 25.94
C GLY A 261 -11.32 32.16 27.28
N ASP A 262 -10.59 31.84 28.34
CA ASP A 262 -10.86 32.25 29.70
C ASP A 262 -10.76 33.79 29.74
N LEU A 263 -11.89 34.49 29.61
CA LEU A 263 -12.00 35.89 30.00
C LEU A 263 -12.27 35.91 31.51
N GLY A 264 -11.19 35.74 32.26
CA GLY A 264 -11.14 36.12 33.67
C GLY A 264 -11.30 37.64 33.80
N PHE A 265 -12.16 38.01 34.74
CA PHE A 265 -12.61 39.35 35.17
C PHE A 265 -11.57 40.47 35.14
#